data_AF-A0A7C6YU31-F1
#
_entry.id   AF-A0A7C6YU31-F1
#
_cell.length_a   1.000
_cell.length_b   1.000
_cell.length_c   1.000
_cell.angle_alpha   90.00
_cell.angle_beta   90.00
_cell.angle_gamma   90.00
#
_symmetry.space_group_name_H-M   'P 1'
#
loop_
_entity.id
_entity.type
_entity.pdbx_description
1 polymer ?
#
loop_
_entity_poly.entity_id
_entity_poly.type
_entity_poly.pdbx_seq_one_letter_code
_entity_poly.pdbx_strand_id
1 'polypeptide(L)' 'MNSKLKLFFLILLVFVFIIIVPAFINVFIKNYTVNFILRSLLVFFIIYLVLEIIDLIRKIKEKKV' A
#
# COMPACT_ATOMS: atom_id res chain seq x y z
N MET A 1 -12.32 15.11 6.02
CA MET A 1 -11.97 13.85 6.68
C MET A 1 -10.77 14.10 7.59
N ASN A 2 -10.84 13.77 8.88
CA ASN A 2 -9.74 14.04 9.83
C ASN A 2 -8.44 13.41 9.32
N SER A 3 -7.34 14.17 9.24
CA SER A 3 -6.06 13.69 8.67
C SER A 3 -5.56 12.41 9.34
N LYS A 4 -5.88 12.20 10.63
CA LYS A 4 -5.59 10.96 11.38
C LYS A 4 -6.37 9.75 10.88
N LEU A 5 -7.64 9.91 10.50
CA LEU A 5 -8.46 8.84 9.92
C LEU A 5 -7.95 8.45 8.53
N LYS A 6 -7.55 9.44 7.71
CA LYS A 6 -6.95 9.16 6.39
C LYS A 6 -5.68 8.31 6.53
N LEU A 7 -4.84 8.62 7.52
CA LEU A 7 -3.60 7.90 7.80
C LEU A 7 -3.87 6.47 8.27
N PHE A 8 -4.82 6.28 9.19
CA PHE A 8 -5.24 4.96 9.65
C PHE A 8 -5.76 4.09 8.50
N PHE A 9 -6.62 4.65 7.64
CA PHE A 9 -7.12 3.94 6.46
C PHE A 9 -5.99 3.53 5.49
N LEU A 10 -5.03 4.41 5.26
CA LEU A 10 -3.88 4.13 4.40
C LEU A 10 -3.01 2.99 4.94
N ILE A 11 -2.70 3.01 6.24
CA ILE A 11 -1.93 1.94 6.89
C ILE A 11 -2.67 0.62 6.82
N LEU A 12 -3.98 0.63 7.11
CA LEU A 12 -4.81 -0.57 7.03
C LEU A 12 -4.83 -1.12 5.59
N LEU A 13 -4.97 -0.24 4.60
CA LEU A 13 -4.97 -0.62 3.19
C LEU A 13 -3.64 -1.26 2.77
N VAL A 14 -2.50 -0.70 3.20
CA VAL A 14 -1.18 -1.30 2.94
C VAL A 14 -1.09 -2.71 3.54
N PHE A 15 -1.53 -2.89 4.79
CA PHE A 15 -1.54 -4.21 5.44
C PHE A 15 -2.39 -5.23 4.68
N VAL A 16 -3.59 -4.83 4.27
CA VAL A 16 -4.49 -5.67 3.48
C VAL A 16 -3.86 -6.03 2.14
N PHE A 17 -3.23 -5.07 1.45
CA PHE A 17 -2.58 -5.31 0.18
C PHE A 17 -1.41 -6.30 0.29
N ILE A 18 -0.60 -6.21 1.35
CA ILE A 18 0.54 -7.10 1.57
C ILE A 18 0.09 -8.54 1.83
N ILE A 19 -1.01 -8.74 2.55
CA ILE A 19 -1.43 -10.09 2.95
C ILE A 19 -2.29 -10.73 1.87
N ILE A 20 -3.29 -10.01 1.36
CA ILE A 20 -4.34 -10.58 0.53
C ILE A 20 -3.90 -10.68 -0.93
N VAL A 21 -3.31 -9.62 -1.48
CA VAL A 21 -3.07 -9.53 -2.92
C VAL A 21 -2.07 -10.58 -3.42
N PRO A 22 -0.96 -10.91 -2.73
CA PRO A 22 -0.07 -11.99 -3.15
C PRO A 22 -0.73 -13.36 -3.20
N ALA A 23 -1.65 -13.63 -2.25
CA ALA A 23 -2.40 -14.88 -2.21
C ALA A 23 -3.33 -14.99 -3.41
N PHE A 24 -4.05 -13.92 -3.74
CA PHE A 24 -4.89 -13.87 -4.93
C PHE A 24 -4.07 -14.02 -6.22
N ILE A 25 -2.96 -13.30 -6.37
CA ILE A 25 -2.10 -13.42 -7.56
C ILE A 25 -1.66 -14.88 -7.73
N ASN A 26 -1.27 -15.58 -6.66
CA ASN A 26 -0.86 -16.98 -6.73
C ASN A 26 -1.98 -17.95 -7.10
N VAL A 27 -3.19 -17.72 -6.60
CA VAL A 27 -4.32 -18.62 -6.87
C VAL A 27 -4.83 -18.46 -8.30
N PHE A 28 -4.91 -17.22 -8.79
CA PHE A 28 -5.55 -16.92 -10.07
C PHE A 28 -4.58 -16.89 -11.26
N ILE A 29 -3.28 -16.61 -11.04
CA ILE A 29 -2.33 -16.41 -12.12
C ILE A 29 -1.37 -17.60 -12.23
N LYS A 30 -1.70 -18.51 -13.16
CA LYS A 30 -0.91 -19.71 -13.44
C LYS A 30 0.34 -19.43 -14.29
N ASN A 31 0.34 -18.34 -15.06
CA ASN A 31 1.50 -17.95 -15.86
C ASN A 31 2.57 -17.30 -14.97
N TYR A 32 3.75 -17.91 -14.92
CA TYR A 32 4.85 -17.46 -14.07
C TYR A 32 5.31 -16.03 -14.39
N THR A 33 5.45 -15.68 -15.67
CA THR A 33 5.89 -14.35 -16.10
C THR A 33 4.89 -13.28 -15.67
N VAL A 34 3.59 -13.55 -15.85
CA VAL A 34 2.53 -12.63 -15.45
C VAL A 34 2.48 -12.50 -13.92
N ASN A 35 2.61 -13.61 -13.18
CA ASN A 35 2.69 -13.59 -11.72
C ASN A 35 3.87 -12.73 -11.23
N PHE A 36 5.05 -12.89 -11.85
CA PHE A 36 6.22 -12.09 -11.53
C PHE A 36 5.97 -10.59 -11.75
N ILE A 37 5.43 -10.21 -12.91
CA ILE A 37 5.11 -8.80 -13.22
C ILE A 37 4.11 -8.22 -12.21
N LEU A 38 3.03 -8.94 -11.89
CA LEU A 38 2.04 -8.45 -10.93
C LEU A 38 2.61 -8.32 -9.52
N ARG A 39 3.46 -9.25 -9.08
CA ARG A 39 4.15 -9.13 -7.79
C ARG A 39 5.09 -7.93 -7.77
N SER A 40 5.85 -7.69 -8.83
CA SER A 40 6.71 -6.51 -8.96
C SER A 40 5.90 -5.22 -8.91
N LEU A 41 4.77 -5.15 -9.64
CA LEU A 41 3.87 -4.00 -9.59
C LEU A 41 3.28 -3.79 -8.19
N LEU A 42 2.89 -4.87 -7.51
CA LEU A 42 2.38 -4.81 -6.14
C LEU A 42 3.41 -4.18 -5.19
N VAL A 43 4.69 -4.58 -5.31
CA VAL A 43 5.78 -3.98 -4.53
C VAL A 43 5.91 -2.48 -4.83
N PHE A 44 5.86 -2.07 -6.10
CA PHE A 44 5.87 -0.65 -6.47
C PHE A 44 4.70 0.13 -5.84
N PHE A 45 3.49 -0.43 -5.87
CA PHE A 45 2.32 0.18 -5.23
C PHE A 45 2.49 0.32 -3.72
N ILE A 46 3.04 -0.69 -3.03
CA ILE A 46 3.30 -0.64 -1.59
C ILE A 46 4.30 0.48 -1.28
N ILE A 47 5.38 0.60 -2.05
CA ILE A 47 6.38 1.67 -1.86
C ILE A 47 5.72 3.04 -1.99
N TYR A 48 4.89 3.25 -3.02
CA TYR A 48 4.18 4.50 -3.21
C TYR A 48 3.24 4.83 -2.03
N LEU A 49 2.48 3.85 -1.55
CA LEU A 49 1.59 4.02 -0.41
C LEU A 49 2.35 4.38 0.88
N VAL A 50 3.52 3.76 1.10
CA VAL A 50 4.40 4.09 2.24
C VAL A 50 4.90 5.52 2.14
N LEU A 51 5.32 5.98 0.96
CA LEU A 51 5.73 7.37 0.76
C LEU A 51 4.58 8.35 1.02
N GLU A 52 3.36 8.04 0.56
CA GLU A 52 2.18 8.88 0.83
C GLU A 52 1.85 8.92 2.33
N ILE A 53 2.02 7.82 3.05
CA ILE A 53 1.89 7.79 4.52
C ILE A 53 2.91 8.73 5.17
N ILE A 54 4.19 8.66 4.78
CA ILE A 54 5.25 9.52 5.32
C ILE A 54 4.92 11.00 5.07
N ASP A 55 4.49 11.35 3.86
CA ASP A 55 4.11 12.72 3.51
C ASP A 55 2.89 13.21 4.31
N LEU A 56 1.90 12.34 4.54
CA LEU A 56 0.76 12.68 5.39
C LEU A 56 1.16 12.87 6.86
N ILE A 57 2.06 12.04 7.38
CA ILE A 57 2.61 12.21 8.74
C ILE A 57 3.30 13.56 8.85
N ARG A 58 4.15 13.91 7.86
CA ARG A 58 4.85 15.20 7.81
C ARG A 58 3.88 16.38 7.81
N LYS A 59 2.86 16.36 6.94
CA LYS A 59 1.82 17.42 6.87
C LYS A 59 1.04 17.57 8.18
N ILE A 60 0.76 16.47 8.88
CA ILE A 60 0.08 16.53 10.19
C ILE A 60 0.99 17.13 11.25
N LYS A 61 2.29 16.82 11.22
CA LYS A 61 3.28 17.38 12.16
C LYS A 61 3.43 18.88 11.94
N GLU A 62 3.54 19.33 10.68
CA GLU A 62 3.67 20.75 10.32
C GLU A 62 2.43 21.57 10.67
N LYS A 63 1.21 21.02 10.50
CA LYS A 63 -0.03 21.69 10.93
C LYS A 63 -0.22 21.80 12.45
N LYS A 64 0.61 21.12 13.24
CA LYS A 64 0.53 21.08 14.70
C LYS A 64 1.50 22.05 15.38
N VAL A 65 2.42 22.64 14.61
CA VAL A 65 3.34 23.72 15.01
C VAL A 65 2.69 25.04 14.63
#